data_AF-A0A2G3PM07-F1
#
_entry.id   AF-A0A2G3PM07-F1
#
_cell.length_a   1.000
_cell.length_b   1.000
_cell.length_c   1.000
_cell.angle_alpha   90.00
_cell.angle_beta   90.00
_cell.angle_gamma   90.00
#
_symmetry.space_group_name_H-M   'P 1'
#
loop_
_entity.id
_entity.type
_entity.pdbx_description
1 polymer ?
#
loop_
_entity_poly.entity_id
_entity_poly.type
_entity_poly.pdbx_seq_one_letter_code
_entity_poly.pdbx_strand_id
1 'polypeptide(L)'
;MEKVMMSVRAPVPDEEWCSELRKRVVELTANAEFSGVTVNVRDLPVTDSIMTLTTLEPPIVAVISVWTQQNYGLGVSELINTLERDYRNPDYGNIAAYLVTESIPLPVPVVEFGTRTPGLANMAFLRRPEHLDEQTWLRRWHLDHTSVAIETQSTFGYVQNAVVRPLTATSPPLTAIVEELFPIEAVHDVHAFFGAADDKDLADRMGRMLASTGAFGADQNIDTVPTSRYVYSTPFRD
;
A
#
# COMPACT_ATOMS: atom_id res chain seq x y z
N MET A 1 20.38 2.72 -0.80
CA MET A 1 19.13 2.70 -1.60
C MET A 1 17.97 3.01 -0.68
N GLU A 2 17.09 3.89 -1.12
CA GLU A 2 15.94 4.41 -0.39
C GLU A 2 14.66 4.06 -1.16
N LYS A 3 13.52 3.99 -0.47
CA LYS A 3 12.21 3.76 -1.09
C LYS A 3 11.33 5.00 -0.94
N VAL A 4 10.71 5.40 -2.04
CA VAL A 4 9.71 6.46 -2.08
C VAL A 4 8.38 5.86 -2.48
N MET A 5 7.34 6.11 -1.69
CA MET A 5 5.96 5.71 -1.99
C MET A 5 5.10 6.94 -2.23
N MET A 6 4.29 6.90 -3.28
CA MET A 6 3.39 7.98 -3.67
C MET A 6 1.97 7.43 -3.72
N SER A 7 1.05 7.99 -2.94
CA SER A 7 -0.37 7.70 -3.04
C SER A 7 -1.05 8.71 -3.96
N VAL A 8 -1.90 8.22 -4.86
CA VAL A 8 -2.73 9.04 -5.75
C VAL A 8 -4.14 9.07 -5.21
N ARG A 9 -4.69 10.27 -4.98
CA ARG A 9 -6.09 10.48 -4.57
C ARG A 9 -6.93 11.00 -5.72
N ALA A 10 -8.07 10.36 -5.93
CA ALA A 10 -9.06 10.72 -6.96
C ALA A 10 -10.39 10.02 -6.65
N PRO A 11 -11.50 10.39 -7.31
CA PRO A 11 -12.68 9.53 -7.38
C PRO A 11 -12.30 8.11 -7.86
N VAL A 12 -13.12 7.12 -7.50
CA VAL A 12 -12.87 5.72 -7.91
C VAL A 12 -12.71 5.66 -9.43
N PRO A 13 -11.55 5.20 -9.94
CA PRO A 13 -11.24 5.25 -11.36
C PRO A 13 -11.88 4.10 -12.13
N ASP A 14 -11.98 4.26 -13.44
CA ASP A 14 -12.28 3.17 -14.37
C ASP A 14 -10.99 2.44 -14.82
N GLU A 15 -11.15 1.39 -15.62
CA GLU A 15 -10.02 0.60 -16.16
C GLU A 15 -9.11 1.42 -17.07
N GLU A 16 -9.66 2.38 -17.82
CA GLU A 16 -8.89 3.24 -18.72
C GLU A 16 -7.93 4.11 -17.91
N TRP A 17 -8.43 4.78 -16.87
CA TRP A 17 -7.61 5.59 -15.98
C TRP A 17 -6.49 4.76 -15.33
N CYS A 18 -6.80 3.56 -14.84
CA CYS A 18 -5.82 2.66 -14.23
C CYS A 18 -4.73 2.23 -15.23
N SER A 19 -5.13 1.96 -16.47
CA SER A 19 -4.21 1.60 -17.56
C SER A 19 -3.30 2.77 -17.94
N GLU A 20 -3.86 3.97 -18.09
CA GLU A 20 -3.11 5.17 -18.45
C GLU A 20 -2.12 5.58 -17.36
N LEU A 21 -2.50 5.50 -16.08
CA LEU A 21 -1.56 5.73 -14.97
C LEU A 21 -0.36 4.79 -15.02
N ARG A 22 -0.60 3.49 -15.22
CA ARG A 22 0.49 2.52 -15.32
C ARG A 22 1.42 2.81 -16.48
N LYS A 23 0.88 3.07 -17.68
CA LYS A 23 1.68 3.45 -18.86
C LYS A 23 2.50 4.70 -18.59
N ARG A 24 1.88 5.70 -17.97
CA ARG A 24 2.53 6.98 -17.66
C ARG A 24 3.68 6.82 -16.67
N VAL A 25 3.50 6.04 -15.62
CA VAL A 25 4.57 5.77 -14.64
C VAL A 25 5.74 5.03 -15.30
N VAL A 26 5.47 4.06 -16.17
CA VAL A 26 6.52 3.35 -16.92
C VAL A 26 7.29 4.31 -17.83
N GLU A 27 6.60 5.17 -18.57
CA GLU A 27 7.23 6.18 -19.44
C GLU A 27 8.16 7.11 -18.63
N LEU A 28 7.69 7.63 -17.51
CA LEU A 28 8.44 8.56 -16.66
C LEU A 28 9.63 7.90 -15.95
N THR A 29 9.57 6.60 -15.71
CA THR A 29 10.63 5.86 -15.00
C THR A 29 11.63 5.19 -15.94
N ALA A 30 11.33 5.07 -17.24
CA ALA A 30 12.16 4.36 -18.22
C ALA A 30 13.59 4.94 -18.36
N ASN A 31 13.74 6.26 -18.23
CA ASN A 31 15.03 6.95 -18.39
C ASN A 31 15.64 7.42 -17.06
N ALA A 32 14.97 7.15 -15.94
CA ALA A 32 15.42 7.54 -14.61
C ALA A 32 16.15 6.38 -13.92
N GLU A 33 17.15 6.66 -13.09
CA GLU A 33 17.94 5.66 -12.35
C GLU A 33 17.16 5.07 -11.15
N PHE A 34 15.94 4.58 -11.38
CA PHE A 34 15.20 3.82 -10.39
C PHE A 34 15.65 2.37 -10.40
N SER A 35 16.02 1.85 -9.23
CA SER A 35 16.40 0.44 -9.05
C SER A 35 15.19 -0.48 -8.95
N GLY A 36 13.98 0.06 -8.78
CA GLY A 36 12.73 -0.69 -8.75
C GLY A 36 11.52 0.22 -8.96
N VAL A 37 10.47 -0.33 -9.56
CA VAL A 37 9.20 0.35 -9.82
C VAL A 37 8.06 -0.65 -9.64
N THR A 38 7.10 -0.32 -8.77
CA THR A 38 5.85 -1.06 -8.59
C THR A 38 4.68 -0.08 -8.63
N VAL A 39 3.60 -0.46 -9.31
CA VAL A 39 2.35 0.30 -9.39
C VAL A 39 1.20 -0.57 -8.92
N ASN A 40 0.49 -0.06 -7.92
CA ASN A 40 -0.73 -0.62 -7.36
C ASN A 40 -1.90 0.26 -7.78
N VAL A 41 -2.95 -0.30 -8.39
CA VAL A 41 -4.14 0.45 -8.84
C VAL A 41 -5.43 -0.22 -8.40
N ARG A 42 -6.43 0.57 -8.00
CA ARG A 42 -7.79 0.09 -7.71
C ARG A 42 -8.57 -0.08 -9.01
N ASP A 43 -8.25 -1.14 -9.75
CA ASP A 43 -8.91 -1.51 -11.01
C ASP A 43 -10.11 -2.47 -10.79
N LEU A 44 -10.81 -2.81 -11.88
CA LEU A 44 -12.07 -3.58 -11.83
C LEU A 44 -11.98 -4.91 -11.05
N PRO A 45 -10.91 -5.74 -11.17
CA PRO A 45 -10.83 -7.01 -10.43
C PRO A 45 -10.87 -6.89 -8.90
N VAL A 46 -10.61 -5.71 -8.34
CA VAL A 46 -10.47 -5.51 -6.89
C VAL A 46 -11.33 -4.38 -6.33
N THR A 47 -11.95 -3.56 -7.19
CA THR A 47 -12.63 -2.32 -6.78
C THR A 47 -13.77 -2.55 -5.78
N ASP A 48 -14.44 -3.70 -5.90
CA ASP A 48 -15.58 -4.14 -5.08
C ASP A 48 -15.14 -4.93 -3.84
N SER A 49 -13.88 -4.80 -3.41
CA SER A 49 -13.38 -5.51 -2.24
C SER A 49 -14.14 -5.13 -0.98
N ILE A 50 -14.57 -6.15 -0.23
CA ILE A 50 -15.19 -6.02 1.09
C ILE A 50 -14.25 -5.42 2.14
N MET A 51 -12.93 -5.42 1.89
CA MET A 51 -11.90 -4.91 2.80
C MET A 51 -11.43 -3.51 2.41
N THR A 52 -12.40 -2.62 2.18
CA THR A 52 -12.16 -1.20 1.89
C THR A 52 -12.58 -0.34 3.08
N LEU A 53 -11.63 0.37 3.67
CA LEU A 53 -11.85 1.39 4.71
C LEU A 53 -11.31 2.72 4.17
N THR A 54 -12.10 3.79 4.27
CA THR A 54 -11.74 5.10 3.72
C THR A 54 -11.97 6.18 4.77
N THR A 55 -10.96 6.99 5.01
CA THR A 55 -11.01 8.21 5.83
C THR A 55 -10.66 9.46 5.02
N LEU A 56 -9.85 9.30 3.97
CA LEU A 56 -9.47 10.40 3.09
C LEU A 56 -10.56 10.67 2.05
N GLU A 57 -10.89 11.95 1.87
CA GLU A 57 -11.74 12.44 0.79
C GLU A 57 -10.91 13.39 -0.11
N PRO A 58 -10.73 13.08 -1.40
CA PRO A 58 -11.08 11.81 -2.05
C PRO A 58 -10.21 10.63 -1.60
N PRO A 59 -10.66 9.38 -1.86
CA PRO A 59 -9.93 8.19 -1.46
C PRO A 59 -8.60 8.08 -2.21
N ILE A 60 -7.69 7.29 -1.64
CA ILE A 60 -6.52 6.80 -2.37
C ILE A 60 -7.00 5.71 -3.34
N VAL A 61 -6.53 5.79 -4.58
CA VAL A 61 -6.94 4.87 -5.67
C VAL A 61 -5.75 4.22 -6.37
N ALA A 62 -4.53 4.69 -6.13
CA ALA A 62 -3.30 4.07 -6.61
C ALA A 62 -2.12 4.36 -5.69
N VAL A 63 -1.12 3.48 -5.72
CA VAL A 63 0.15 3.63 -5.02
C VAL A 63 1.30 3.31 -5.96
N ILE A 64 2.28 4.21 -6.04
CA ILE A 64 3.48 4.06 -6.86
C ILE A 64 4.66 3.96 -5.91
N SER A 65 5.43 2.89 -6.03
CA SER A 65 6.65 2.67 -5.25
C SER A 65 7.85 2.70 -6.17
N VAL A 66 8.84 3.52 -5.84
CA VAL A 66 10.13 3.57 -6.53
C VAL A 66 11.28 3.42 -5.56
N TRP A 67 12.30 2.67 -5.97
CA TRP A 67 13.56 2.56 -5.22
C TRP A 67 14.63 3.38 -5.93
N THR A 68 15.30 4.23 -5.17
CA THR A 68 16.25 5.24 -5.68
C THR A 68 17.51 5.25 -4.84
N GLN A 69 18.62 5.76 -5.37
CA GLN A 69 19.80 6.03 -4.55
C GLN A 69 19.60 7.25 -3.65
N GLN A 70 18.80 8.23 -4.10
CA GLN A 70 18.58 9.51 -3.43
C GLN A 70 17.15 10.02 -3.64
N ASN A 71 16.39 10.13 -2.55
CA ASN A 71 15.00 10.61 -2.52
C ASN A 71 14.85 12.09 -2.92
N TYR A 72 15.93 12.86 -2.81
CA TYR A 72 16.00 14.26 -3.23
C TYR A 72 16.64 14.44 -4.62
N GLY A 73 16.89 13.34 -5.34
CA GLY A 73 17.43 13.38 -6.69
C GLY A 73 16.41 13.90 -7.72
N LEU A 74 16.92 14.40 -8.85
CA LEU A 74 16.09 15.01 -9.91
C LEU A 74 14.97 14.08 -10.39
N GLY A 75 15.27 12.81 -10.66
CA GLY A 75 14.26 11.85 -11.15
C GLY A 75 13.07 11.64 -10.20
N VAL A 76 13.28 11.69 -8.88
CA VAL A 76 12.18 11.61 -7.90
C VAL A 76 11.33 12.87 -7.95
N SER A 77 11.98 14.04 -7.96
CA SER A 77 11.27 15.33 -8.01
C SER A 77 10.49 15.51 -9.33
N GLU A 78 11.07 15.09 -10.46
CA GLU A 78 10.42 15.13 -11.78
C GLU A 78 9.22 14.19 -11.84
N LEU A 79 9.35 12.97 -11.29
CA LEU A 79 8.25 12.01 -11.21
C LEU A 79 7.08 12.57 -10.39
N ILE A 80 7.35 13.06 -9.16
CA ILE A 80 6.32 13.65 -8.29
C ILE A 80 5.66 14.86 -8.96
N ASN A 81 6.45 15.80 -9.47
CA ASN A 81 5.93 17.03 -10.08
C ASN A 81 5.12 16.75 -11.35
N THR A 82 5.56 15.78 -12.16
CA THR A 82 4.84 15.39 -13.37
C THR A 82 3.53 14.71 -13.04
N LEU A 83 3.51 13.76 -12.11
CA LEU A 83 2.27 13.12 -11.67
C LEU A 83 1.31 14.12 -11.04
N GLU A 84 1.79 15.02 -10.18
CA GLU A 84 0.96 16.07 -9.57
C GLU A 84 0.37 17.01 -10.62
N ARG A 85 1.09 17.28 -11.72
CA ARG A 85 0.56 18.07 -12.84
C ARG A 85 -0.46 17.29 -13.66
N ASP A 86 -0.12 16.05 -14.04
CA ASP A 86 -0.91 15.24 -14.97
C ASP A 86 -2.24 14.79 -14.31
N TYR A 87 -2.24 14.59 -12.99
CA TYR A 87 -3.43 14.21 -12.22
C TYR A 87 -3.99 15.36 -11.38
N ARG A 88 -3.62 16.62 -11.63
CA ARG A 88 -4.04 17.76 -10.79
C ARG A 88 -5.56 17.87 -10.66
N ASN A 89 -6.03 18.14 -9.44
CA ASN A 89 -7.37 18.65 -9.18
C ASN A 89 -7.27 20.05 -8.53
N PRO A 90 -8.15 21.02 -8.87
CA PRO A 90 -8.13 22.34 -8.25
C PRO A 90 -8.49 22.34 -6.75
N ASP A 91 -9.21 21.33 -6.27
CA ASP A 91 -9.81 21.33 -4.93
C ASP A 91 -8.92 20.63 -3.87
N TYR A 92 -7.98 19.77 -4.29
CA TYR A 92 -7.09 19.03 -3.40
C TYR A 92 -5.77 18.64 -4.08
N GLY A 93 -4.74 18.36 -3.28
CA GLY A 93 -3.47 17.79 -3.77
C GLY A 93 -3.59 16.29 -3.99
N ASN A 94 -3.24 15.82 -5.19
CA ASN A 94 -3.55 14.46 -5.63
C ASN A 94 -2.41 13.49 -5.32
N ILE A 95 -1.18 13.99 -5.27
CA ILE A 95 0.01 13.18 -4.99
C ILE A 95 0.54 13.50 -3.58
N ALA A 96 0.48 12.49 -2.72
CA ALA A 96 1.18 12.50 -1.44
C ALA A 96 2.36 11.54 -1.50
N ALA A 97 3.57 12.04 -1.31
CA ALA A 97 4.80 11.25 -1.40
C ALA A 97 5.49 11.14 -0.03
N TYR A 98 6.12 10.00 0.21
CA TYR A 98 6.75 9.64 1.48
C TYR A 98 8.07 8.93 1.24
N LEU A 99 9.09 9.31 1.99
CA LEU A 99 10.28 8.47 2.19
C LEU A 99 9.94 7.41 3.24
N VAL A 100 10.24 6.15 2.95
CA VAL A 100 9.93 5.03 3.83
C VAL A 100 11.16 4.14 4.05
N THR A 101 11.19 3.47 5.20
CA THR A 101 11.97 2.24 5.37
C THR A 101 11.13 1.06 4.92
N GLU A 102 11.75 -0.08 4.58
CA GLU A 102 11.04 -1.26 4.11
C GLU A 102 11.49 -2.49 4.89
N SER A 103 10.53 -3.35 5.25
CA SER A 103 10.74 -4.68 5.81
C SER A 103 9.78 -5.66 5.14
N ILE A 104 10.22 -6.89 4.88
CA ILE A 104 9.44 -7.91 4.17
C ILE A 104 9.31 -9.16 5.06
N PRO A 105 8.44 -9.15 6.10
CA PRO A 105 8.26 -10.32 6.97
C PRO A 105 7.76 -11.57 6.23
N LEU A 106 6.96 -11.40 5.17
CA LEU A 106 6.53 -12.48 4.29
C LEU A 106 6.85 -12.12 2.83
N PRO A 107 7.81 -12.81 2.18
CA PRO A 107 8.20 -12.52 0.81
C PRO A 107 7.04 -12.53 -0.17
N VAL A 108 7.03 -11.57 -1.08
CA VAL A 108 6.06 -11.47 -2.16
C VAL A 108 6.52 -12.36 -3.33
N PRO A 109 5.63 -13.14 -3.98
CA PRO A 109 6.02 -13.98 -5.11
C PRO A 109 6.55 -13.15 -6.28
N VAL A 110 7.59 -13.68 -6.94
CA VAL A 110 8.12 -13.13 -8.18
C VAL A 110 7.16 -13.47 -9.32
N VAL A 111 6.77 -12.45 -10.08
CA VAL A 111 5.93 -12.57 -11.27
C VAL A 111 6.63 -11.92 -12.45
N GLU A 112 6.17 -12.22 -13.67
CA GLU A 112 6.67 -11.56 -14.87
C GLU A 112 6.43 -10.05 -14.79
N PHE A 113 7.45 -9.25 -15.12
CA PHE A 113 7.34 -7.80 -15.05
C PHE A 113 6.25 -7.27 -15.99
N GLY A 114 5.53 -6.25 -15.52
CA GLY A 114 4.40 -5.64 -16.20
C GLY A 114 3.10 -6.44 -16.16
N THR A 115 3.14 -7.69 -15.67
CA THR A 115 1.94 -8.50 -15.46
C THR A 115 1.34 -8.24 -14.08
N ARG A 116 0.04 -8.51 -13.97
CA ARG A 116 -0.68 -8.41 -12.72
C ARG A 116 -0.24 -9.54 -11.80
N THR A 117 0.18 -9.22 -10.58
CA THR A 117 0.38 -10.22 -9.54
C THR A 117 -0.97 -10.91 -9.25
N PRO A 118 -1.05 -12.25 -9.24
CA PRO A 118 -2.30 -12.95 -8.90
C PRO A 118 -2.82 -12.50 -7.53
N GLY A 119 -4.15 -12.47 -7.35
CA GLY A 119 -4.76 -12.07 -6.07
C GLY A 119 -5.03 -10.57 -5.92
N LEU A 120 -5.22 -10.12 -4.69
CA LEU A 120 -5.45 -8.73 -4.26
C LEU A 120 -4.22 -8.25 -3.50
N ALA A 121 -3.73 -7.04 -3.78
CA ALA A 121 -2.81 -6.33 -2.88
C ALA A 121 -3.60 -5.24 -2.13
N ASN A 122 -3.84 -5.43 -0.84
CA ASN A 122 -4.47 -4.42 0.00
C ASN A 122 -3.41 -3.48 0.57
N MET A 123 -3.56 -2.19 0.32
CA MET A 123 -2.66 -1.16 0.81
C MET A 123 -3.26 -0.53 2.07
N ALA A 124 -2.66 -0.78 3.24
CA ALA A 124 -3.11 -0.25 4.52
C ALA A 124 -2.28 0.98 4.93
N PHE A 125 -2.94 2.12 5.13
CA PHE A 125 -2.32 3.40 5.50
C PHE A 125 -2.55 3.68 6.97
N LEU A 126 -1.50 3.48 7.77
CA LEU A 126 -1.58 3.51 9.23
C LEU A 126 -1.26 4.90 9.78
N ARG A 127 -2.02 5.32 10.78
CA ARG A 127 -1.80 6.55 11.54
C ARG A 127 -1.65 6.20 13.02
N ARG A 128 -0.50 6.52 13.59
CA ARG A 128 -0.26 6.34 15.04
C ARG A 128 -1.16 7.29 15.84
N PRO A 129 -1.92 6.79 16.83
CA PRO A 129 -2.64 7.64 17.76
C PRO A 129 -1.70 8.56 18.55
N GLU A 130 -2.11 9.80 18.80
CA GLU A 130 -1.27 10.81 19.48
C GLU A 130 -0.81 10.37 20.89
N HIS A 131 -1.60 9.54 21.57
CA HIS A 131 -1.31 9.06 22.92
C HIS A 131 -0.28 7.92 22.97
N LEU A 132 0.08 7.32 21.83
CA LEU A 132 1.11 6.28 21.75
C LEU A 132 2.41 6.88 21.28
N ASP A 133 3.50 6.70 22.03
CA ASP A 133 4.83 7.07 21.56
C ASP A 133 5.29 6.15 20.41
N GLU A 134 6.24 6.65 19.62
CA GLU A 134 6.67 5.97 18.39
C GLU A 134 7.32 4.62 18.68
N GLN A 135 8.13 4.52 19.72
CA GLN A 135 8.85 3.29 20.06
C GLN A 135 7.87 2.20 20.49
N THR A 136 6.89 2.54 21.34
CA THR A 136 5.81 1.63 21.73
C THR A 136 4.98 1.22 20.52
N TRP A 137 4.62 2.16 19.66
CA TRP A 137 3.84 1.89 18.46
C TRP A 137 4.57 0.92 17.50
N LEU A 138 5.84 1.19 17.20
CA LEU A 138 6.69 0.32 16.36
C LEU A 138 6.86 -1.07 16.97
N ARG A 139 7.04 -1.18 18.28
CA ARG A 139 7.11 -2.49 18.95
C ARG A 139 5.82 -3.28 18.74
N ARG A 140 4.67 -2.65 19.01
CA ARG A 140 3.36 -3.31 18.88
C ARG A 140 3.06 -3.70 17.44
N TRP A 141 3.43 -2.87 16.47
CA TRP A 141 3.24 -3.17 15.06
C TRP A 141 4.24 -4.21 14.51
N HIS A 142 5.54 -3.95 14.60
CA HIS A 142 6.58 -4.81 13.99
C HIS A 142 6.77 -6.15 14.72
N LEU A 143 6.57 -6.21 16.04
CA LEU A 143 6.82 -7.43 16.80
C LEU A 143 5.52 -8.15 17.15
N ASP A 144 4.57 -7.44 17.76
CA ASP A 144 3.38 -8.09 18.32
C ASP A 144 2.31 -8.38 17.23
N HIS A 145 2.05 -7.43 16.33
CA HIS A 145 1.01 -7.55 15.31
C HIS A 145 1.42 -8.38 14.09
N THR A 146 2.70 -8.36 13.70
CA THR A 146 3.16 -9.00 12.46
C THR A 146 2.85 -10.49 12.39
N SER A 147 3.08 -11.24 13.48
CA SER A 147 2.72 -12.66 13.52
C SER A 147 1.20 -12.86 13.50
N VAL A 148 0.44 -12.00 14.19
CA VAL A 148 -1.03 -12.08 14.18
C VAL A 148 -1.57 -11.86 12.77
N ALA A 149 -1.08 -10.87 12.04
CA ALA A 149 -1.49 -10.63 10.65
C ALA A 149 -1.25 -11.86 9.77
N ILE A 150 -0.03 -12.40 9.79
CA ILE A 150 0.35 -13.57 8.98
C ILE A 150 -0.45 -14.83 9.37
N GLU A 151 -0.70 -15.06 10.66
CA GLU A 151 -1.36 -16.29 11.12
C GLU A 151 -2.88 -16.26 10.97
N THR A 152 -3.49 -15.07 11.07
CA THR A 152 -4.96 -14.93 11.12
C THR A 152 -5.59 -14.59 9.78
N GLN A 153 -4.79 -14.26 8.78
CA GLN A 153 -5.25 -13.95 7.43
C GLN A 153 -4.69 -14.95 6.42
N SER A 154 -5.28 -15.00 5.22
CA SER A 154 -4.76 -15.78 4.09
C SER A 154 -3.64 -15.06 3.32
N THR A 155 -2.95 -14.13 3.98
CA THR A 155 -1.91 -13.30 3.38
C THR A 155 -0.76 -14.18 2.87
N PHE A 156 -0.41 -14.04 1.59
CA PHE A 156 0.72 -14.76 0.97
C PHE A 156 1.92 -13.85 0.65
N GLY A 157 1.82 -12.54 0.94
CA GLY A 157 2.91 -11.58 0.86
C GLY A 157 2.64 -10.39 1.78
N TYR A 158 3.64 -9.94 2.54
CA TYR A 158 3.48 -8.90 3.57
C TYR A 158 4.71 -7.99 3.61
N VAL A 159 4.52 -6.73 3.24
CA VAL A 159 5.58 -5.70 3.21
C VAL A 159 5.19 -4.54 4.12
N GLN A 160 6.08 -4.18 5.03
CA GLN A 160 5.91 -3.07 5.98
C GLN A 160 6.76 -1.89 5.54
N ASN A 161 6.13 -0.72 5.42
CA ASN A 161 6.82 0.52 5.05
C ASN A 161 6.61 1.58 6.13
N ALA A 162 7.55 1.72 7.08
CA ALA A 162 7.47 2.78 8.08
C ALA A 162 7.85 4.13 7.44
N VAL A 163 6.97 5.13 7.57
CA VAL A 163 7.17 6.47 7.01
C VAL A 163 8.25 7.19 7.81
N VAL A 164 9.32 7.60 7.13
CA VAL A 164 10.38 8.44 7.71
C VAL A 164 9.92 9.90 7.72
N ARG A 165 9.40 10.40 6.58
CA ARG A 165 8.87 11.75 6.44
C ARG A 165 8.09 11.94 5.12
N PRO A 166 7.17 12.90 5.04
CA PRO A 166 6.60 13.33 3.77
C PRO A 166 7.65 14.00 2.87
N LEU A 167 7.42 13.89 1.55
CA LEU A 167 8.19 14.55 0.49
C LEU A 167 7.40 15.64 -0.25
N THR A 168 6.07 15.67 -0.11
CA THR A 168 5.23 16.76 -0.60
C THR A 168 4.60 17.52 0.58
N ALA A 169 4.42 18.84 0.43
CA ALA A 169 3.93 19.71 1.50
C ALA A 169 2.48 19.41 1.92
N THR A 170 1.70 18.81 1.02
CA THR A 170 0.28 18.51 1.19
C THR A 170 0.03 17.04 1.57
N SER A 171 1.08 16.25 1.81
CA SER A 171 0.94 14.85 2.26
C SER A 171 0.16 14.78 3.57
N PRO A 172 -0.94 14.01 3.63
CA PRO A 172 -1.60 13.70 4.90
C PRO A 172 -0.62 13.09 5.92
N PRO A 173 -0.83 13.30 7.23
CA PRO A 173 -0.03 12.63 8.25
C PRO A 173 -0.24 11.11 8.15
N LEU A 174 0.85 10.39 7.93
CA LEU A 174 0.91 8.94 7.90
C LEU A 174 2.12 8.45 8.70
N THR A 175 1.97 7.31 9.36
CA THR A 175 3.05 6.66 10.11
C THR A 175 3.60 5.45 9.38
N ALA A 176 2.77 4.71 8.65
CA ALA A 176 3.23 3.58 7.86
C ALA A 176 2.27 3.25 6.70
N ILE A 177 2.80 2.48 5.74
CA ILE A 177 2.06 1.90 4.64
C ILE A 177 2.37 0.39 4.61
N VAL A 178 1.36 -0.45 4.67
CA VAL A 178 1.50 -1.91 4.56
C VAL A 178 0.97 -2.35 3.20
N GLU A 179 1.68 -3.27 2.55
CA GLU A 179 1.20 -3.98 1.37
C GLU A 179 0.98 -5.45 1.74
N GLU A 180 -0.26 -5.90 1.63
CA GLU A 180 -0.69 -7.24 2.03
C GLU A 180 -1.32 -7.95 0.83
N LEU A 181 -0.84 -9.13 0.47
CA LEU A 181 -1.33 -9.87 -0.69
C LEU A 181 -2.22 -11.03 -0.28
N PHE A 182 -3.42 -11.11 -0.87
CA PHE A 182 -4.45 -12.10 -0.58
C PHE A 182 -4.91 -12.84 -1.84
N PRO A 183 -5.45 -14.07 -1.74
CA PRO A 183 -6.16 -14.73 -2.82
C PRO A 183 -7.27 -13.83 -3.40
N ILE A 184 -7.60 -13.98 -4.69
CA ILE A 184 -8.56 -13.09 -5.34
C ILE A 184 -9.97 -13.23 -4.76
N GLU A 185 -10.28 -14.42 -4.23
CA GLU A 185 -11.53 -14.74 -3.54
C GLU A 185 -11.76 -13.82 -2.34
N ALA A 186 -10.69 -13.35 -1.69
CA ALA A 186 -10.74 -12.43 -0.56
C ALA A 186 -11.35 -11.05 -0.90
N VAL A 187 -11.49 -10.71 -2.18
CA VAL A 187 -12.22 -9.52 -2.62
C VAL A 187 -13.69 -9.61 -2.17
N HIS A 188 -14.31 -10.79 -2.21
CA HIS A 188 -15.75 -10.95 -1.95
C HIS A 188 -16.09 -11.90 -0.80
N ASP A 189 -15.10 -12.61 -0.24
CA ASP A 189 -15.32 -13.60 0.80
C ASP A 189 -14.42 -13.35 2.03
N VAL A 190 -15.08 -13.11 3.17
CA VAL A 190 -14.43 -12.88 4.45
C VAL A 190 -13.74 -14.16 4.97
N HIS A 191 -14.28 -15.35 4.68
CA HIS A 191 -13.59 -16.61 5.02
C HIS A 191 -12.32 -16.76 4.21
N ALA A 192 -12.37 -16.43 2.91
CA ALA A 192 -11.18 -16.42 2.07
C ALA A 192 -10.15 -15.39 2.56
N PHE A 193 -10.57 -14.19 2.98
CA PHE A 193 -9.66 -13.16 3.52
C PHE A 193 -8.95 -13.59 4.82
N PHE A 194 -9.69 -14.18 5.77
CA PHE A 194 -9.11 -14.67 7.02
C PHE A 194 -8.48 -16.07 6.90
N GLY A 195 -8.66 -16.76 5.77
CA GLY A 195 -8.23 -18.15 5.61
C GLY A 195 -8.93 -19.09 6.60
N ALA A 196 -10.19 -18.78 6.94
CA ALA A 196 -10.95 -19.47 7.97
C ALA A 196 -11.62 -20.74 7.43
N ALA A 197 -11.54 -21.84 8.17
CA ALA A 197 -12.15 -23.11 7.77
C ALA A 197 -13.67 -23.16 7.99
N ASP A 198 -14.16 -22.44 9.00
CA ASP A 198 -15.58 -22.33 9.38
C ASP A 198 -15.84 -21.02 10.17
N ASP A 199 -17.10 -20.76 10.51
CA ASP A 199 -17.50 -19.54 11.24
C ASP A 199 -16.83 -19.39 12.61
N LYS A 200 -16.49 -20.51 13.27
CA LYS A 200 -15.85 -20.48 14.59
C LYS A 200 -14.39 -20.08 14.46
N ASP A 201 -13.68 -20.64 13.49
CA ASP A 201 -12.30 -20.24 13.15
C ASP A 201 -12.26 -18.79 12.68
N LEU A 202 -13.24 -18.37 11.87
CA LEU A 202 -13.38 -16.98 11.44
C LEU A 202 -13.52 -16.03 12.65
N ALA A 203 -14.41 -16.36 13.59
CA ALA A 203 -14.61 -15.55 14.80
C ALA A 203 -13.34 -15.44 15.65
N ASP A 204 -12.58 -16.53 15.81
CA ASP A 204 -11.29 -16.50 16.54
C ASP A 204 -10.27 -15.60 15.85
N ARG A 205 -10.07 -15.79 14.54
CA ARG A 205 -9.13 -15.01 13.71
C ARG A 205 -9.47 -13.52 13.73
N MET A 206 -10.74 -13.17 13.51
CA MET A 206 -11.21 -11.79 13.58
C MET A 206 -11.02 -11.19 14.99
N GLY A 207 -11.29 -11.95 16.04
CA GLY A 207 -11.09 -11.50 17.42
C GLY A 207 -9.63 -11.19 17.73
N ARG A 208 -8.70 -12.07 17.31
CA ARG A 208 -7.26 -11.85 17.44
C ARG A 208 -6.80 -10.63 16.64
N MET A 209 -7.28 -10.49 15.40
CA MET A 209 -6.97 -9.36 14.53
C MET A 209 -7.43 -8.03 15.15
N LEU A 210 -8.69 -7.96 15.60
CA LEU A 210 -9.26 -6.76 16.24
C LEU A 210 -8.51 -6.37 17.51
N ALA A 211 -8.19 -7.35 18.36
CA ALA A 211 -7.42 -7.10 19.58
C ALA A 211 -6.01 -6.58 19.25
N SER A 212 -5.39 -7.14 18.21
CA SER A 212 -4.05 -6.75 17.77
C SER A 212 -4.02 -5.35 17.15
N THR A 213 -4.93 -5.03 16.22
CA THR A 213 -5.03 -3.69 15.61
C THR A 213 -5.40 -2.63 16.63
N GLY A 214 -6.31 -2.93 17.56
CA GLY A 214 -6.64 -2.06 18.69
C GLY A 214 -5.46 -1.75 19.61
N ALA A 215 -4.51 -2.68 19.76
CA ALA A 215 -3.34 -2.46 20.61
C ALA A 215 -2.41 -1.36 20.09
N PHE A 216 -2.37 -1.09 18.78
CA PHE A 216 -1.55 -0.01 18.20
C PHE A 216 -2.37 1.06 17.45
N GLY A 217 -3.70 0.99 17.54
CA GLY A 217 -4.63 2.00 17.04
C GLY A 217 -4.91 1.94 15.54
N ALA A 218 -4.63 0.81 14.88
CA ALA A 218 -4.97 0.61 13.47
C ALA A 218 -6.41 0.10 13.25
N ASP A 219 -7.17 -0.09 14.34
CA ASP A 219 -8.61 -0.28 14.31
C ASP A 219 -9.37 1.04 14.02
N GLN A 220 -8.66 2.17 14.05
CA GLN A 220 -9.20 3.51 13.89
C GLN A 220 -8.35 4.31 12.89
N ASN A 221 -8.98 5.26 12.18
CA ASN A 221 -8.29 6.23 11.33
C ASN A 221 -7.31 5.60 10.31
N ILE A 222 -7.73 4.49 9.70
CA ILE A 222 -6.98 3.71 8.71
C ILE A 222 -7.66 3.79 7.34
N ASP A 223 -6.87 3.90 6.28
CA ASP A 223 -7.37 3.64 4.93
C ASP A 223 -6.86 2.26 4.48
N THR A 224 -7.74 1.40 3.98
CA THR A 224 -7.37 0.16 3.28
C THR A 224 -7.84 0.24 1.84
N VAL A 225 -6.90 0.17 0.92
CA VAL A 225 -7.15 0.39 -0.51
C VAL A 225 -6.91 -0.93 -1.24
N PRO A 226 -7.96 -1.55 -1.80
CA PRO A 226 -7.78 -2.75 -2.58
C PRO A 226 -7.14 -2.41 -3.93
N THR A 227 -6.05 -3.07 -4.27
CA THR A 227 -5.31 -2.80 -5.51
C THR A 227 -4.87 -4.07 -6.23
N SER A 228 -4.77 -3.98 -7.54
CA SER A 228 -3.99 -4.90 -8.36
C SER A 228 -2.54 -4.40 -8.42
N ARG A 229 -1.61 -5.34 -8.28
CA ARG A 229 -0.17 -5.06 -8.17
C ARG A 229 0.59 -5.39 -9.45
N TYR A 230 1.33 -4.42 -9.96
CA TYR A 230 2.16 -4.55 -11.17
C TYR A 230 3.61 -4.18 -10.86
N VAL A 231 4.53 -5.13 -11.01
CA VAL A 231 5.97 -4.89 -10.81
C VAL A 231 6.62 -4.65 -12.16
N TYR A 232 7.34 -3.56 -12.34
CA TYR A 232 8.05 -3.25 -13.59
C TYR A 232 9.56 -3.44 -13.47
N SER A 233 10.10 -3.30 -12.26
CA SER A 233 11.47 -3.63 -11.90
C SER A 233 11.58 -3.81 -10.38
N THR A 234 12.59 -4.53 -9.91
CA THR A 234 12.86 -4.73 -8.49
C THR A 234 14.34 -4.53 -8.18
N PRO A 235 14.69 -3.89 -7.04
CA PRO A 235 16.08 -3.81 -6.62
C PRO A 235 16.55 -5.08 -5.90
N PHE A 236 15.61 -5.94 -5.53
CA PHE A 236 15.85 -7.23 -4.91
C PHE A 236 16.06 -8.22 -6.05
N ARG A 237 17.31 -8.63 -6.22
CA ARG A 237 17.67 -9.76 -7.08
C ARG A 237 17.64 -11.03 -6.24
N ASP A 238 17.35 -12.15 -6.90
CA ASP A 238 17.76 -13.47 -6.40
C ASP A 238 19.30 -13.57 -6.32
#